data_AF-A0A519HAM1-F1
#
_entry.id   AF-A0A519HAM1-F1
#
_cell.length_a   1.000
_cell.length_b   1.000
_cell.length_c   1.000
_cell.angle_alpha   90.00
_cell.angle_beta   90.00
_cell.angle_gamma   90.00
#
_symmetry.space_group_name_H-M   'P 1'
#
loop_
_entity.id
_entity.type
_entity.pdbx_description
1 polymer ?
#
loop_
_entity_poly.entity_id
_entity_poly.type
_entity_poly.pdbx_seq_one_letter_code
_entity_poly.pdbx_strand_id
1 'polypeptide(L)'
;MPNELQPSAPAPVSDPDPATPSPAPAPSPSPSPAPAPAPSPAPPPPPPPPPPLPPPAPPPPPAPPPAPPPAPTTSAAIASVWLAQSMLYSVDDKALVLVGNKNAMLLVNVTNQNMAEARPAGKVTLLDRANSVLATLDLTAPSDAKLPTTASRKPGFTNSYSLELPARFIVPGLQLQIRLADKQLSQDVKPRVGSANRIVIKAVRVTITDSATQVSTTGVDYPDAAHEVQLRGPVNATYSLRPATYTSTTVKSMPKDGAAWRTAMTSILGEIADLRTADGAASNEYFAGFVPNWAPLGLAGIAYLGGRSSVIADGVTSFDRRTVGDTLVHEVGHNYGLRHAPCGDPLNTDPNYPYANAVLGAGSRYIWGYKADTREFVDPTGTYLHDLMSYCTGNSFSDYNYKLIQEIFNPADADAAPFAKAAAAQPQDSLLISGRLESGVWSLKPLKRFVGVPIGTGTGAYTARITTTAGAVITYPFEALELDHAAGTLHFSFSVPHPGDLARVEILRNGQLLASRAAASALKNKSSSTQAEQSPPTVTAVERDGQLQLQWENQSYPYLTVAHIGAQRTTLSFDMQGGSGKLSIAGLPAGGSYEFVLSDGMNSIRILQPR
;
A
#
# COMPACT_ATOMS: atom_id res chain seq x y z
N MET A 1 35.03 32.88 34.87
CA MET A 1 35.55 31.75 35.66
C MET A 1 34.81 30.50 35.19
N PRO A 2 35.53 29.39 34.95
CA PRO A 2 35.42 28.54 33.75
C PRO A 2 34.37 27.43 33.90
N ASN A 3 33.70 26.92 32.86
CA ASN A 3 34.09 26.22 31.61
C ASN A 3 34.36 24.71 31.79
N GLU A 4 33.92 23.96 30.75
CA GLU A 4 34.31 22.58 30.36
C GLU A 4 33.67 21.40 31.12
N LEU A 5 32.91 20.51 30.44
CA LEU A 5 33.23 19.51 29.40
C LEU A 5 33.71 18.16 29.98
N GLN A 6 33.20 17.10 29.36
CA GLN A 6 33.57 15.66 29.33
C GLN A 6 35.10 15.40 29.41
N PRO A 7 35.67 14.15 29.53
CA PRO A 7 35.15 12.86 29.02
C PRO A 7 35.62 11.55 29.73
N SER A 8 35.13 10.44 29.15
CA SER A 8 35.75 9.13 28.86
C SER A 8 36.88 8.55 29.73
N ALA A 9 36.67 7.29 30.12
CA ALA A 9 37.67 6.37 30.66
C ALA A 9 38.70 5.91 29.60
N PRO A 10 39.99 5.77 29.97
CA PRO A 10 40.99 5.02 29.21
C PRO A 10 41.53 3.78 29.99
N ALA A 11 42.07 2.82 29.22
CA ALA A 11 42.86 1.67 29.66
C ALA A 11 44.22 2.06 30.30
N PRO A 12 44.93 1.14 30.99
CA PRO A 12 46.11 0.48 30.37
C PRO A 12 46.35 -1.00 30.82
N VAL A 13 46.85 -1.91 29.97
CA VAL A 13 48.26 -2.37 29.69
C VAL A 13 48.91 -3.26 30.78
N SER A 14 49.52 -4.35 30.26
CA SER A 14 50.20 -5.56 30.75
C SER A 14 51.37 -5.44 31.75
N ASP A 15 51.63 -6.51 32.54
CA ASP A 15 52.96 -7.17 32.77
C ASP A 15 52.86 -8.47 33.67
N PRO A 16 53.93 -9.26 33.99
CA PRO A 16 54.19 -10.59 33.39
C PRO A 16 54.30 -11.78 34.40
N ASP A 17 54.55 -12.98 33.86
CA ASP A 17 54.83 -14.27 34.54
C ASP A 17 56.00 -14.21 35.54
N PRO A 18 55.99 -15.07 36.60
CA PRO A 18 57.06 -16.07 36.66
C PRO A 18 56.69 -17.45 37.27
N ALA A 19 57.22 -18.49 36.62
CA ALA A 19 57.91 -19.67 37.15
C ALA A 19 57.25 -20.63 38.19
N THR A 20 57.21 -21.89 37.78
CA THR A 20 57.00 -23.18 38.48
C THR A 20 57.67 -23.37 39.85
N PRO A 21 57.15 -24.31 40.67
CA PRO A 21 57.95 -25.51 40.95
C PRO A 21 57.20 -26.86 40.80
N SER A 22 58.03 -27.89 40.55
CA SER A 22 57.77 -29.33 40.34
C SER A 22 57.62 -30.13 41.67
N PRO A 23 57.41 -31.48 41.68
CA PRO A 23 56.45 -32.16 42.56
C PRO A 23 57.06 -33.20 43.55
N ALA A 24 56.23 -33.75 44.45
CA ALA A 24 56.51 -34.98 45.23
C ALA A 24 55.20 -35.56 45.84
N PRO A 25 55.14 -36.83 46.30
CA PRO A 25 55.31 -38.07 45.53
C PRO A 25 54.13 -39.07 45.71
N ALA A 26 54.00 -40.03 44.79
CA ALA A 26 53.06 -41.15 44.86
C ALA A 26 53.60 -42.31 45.75
N PRO A 27 52.74 -43.05 46.49
CA PRO A 27 53.16 -44.17 47.32
C PRO A 27 53.41 -45.47 46.53
N SER A 28 54.37 -46.24 47.05
CA SER A 28 55.00 -47.47 46.54
C SER A 28 54.19 -48.77 46.78
N PRO A 29 54.57 -49.90 46.14
CA PRO A 29 53.79 -51.13 46.00
C PRO A 29 53.97 -52.16 47.14
N SER A 30 53.01 -53.07 47.26
CA SER A 30 53.02 -54.20 48.21
C SER A 30 53.84 -55.41 47.69
N PRO A 31 54.50 -56.21 48.55
CA PRO A 31 55.54 -57.16 48.15
C PRO A 31 55.04 -58.55 47.72
N SER A 32 55.88 -59.18 46.90
CA SER A 32 55.76 -60.52 46.31
C SER A 32 56.38 -61.62 47.20
N PRO A 33 55.78 -62.82 47.33
CA PRO A 33 56.43 -64.00 47.91
C PRO A 33 57.05 -64.94 46.86
N ALA A 34 58.15 -65.58 47.28
CA ALA A 34 59.17 -66.33 46.54
C ALA A 34 58.76 -67.74 46.01
N PRO A 35 59.59 -68.40 45.15
CA PRO A 35 59.21 -69.57 44.36
C PRO A 35 59.71 -70.95 44.85
N ALA A 36 59.18 -71.99 44.16
CA ALA A 36 59.60 -73.42 44.03
C ALA A 36 58.84 -74.44 44.92
N PRO A 37 58.60 -75.72 44.50
CA PRO A 37 59.28 -76.52 43.48
C PRO A 37 58.39 -77.24 42.42
N ALA A 38 59.05 -77.98 41.52
CA ALA A 38 58.59 -78.62 40.28
C ALA A 38 57.43 -79.63 40.39
N PRO A 39 56.64 -79.83 39.31
CA PRO A 39 55.45 -80.67 39.32
C PRO A 39 55.75 -82.18 39.26
N SER A 40 55.04 -82.94 40.09
CA SER A 40 54.93 -84.40 39.97
C SER A 40 53.87 -84.77 38.91
N PRO A 41 53.99 -85.90 38.19
CA PRO A 41 53.14 -86.23 37.04
C PRO A 41 51.67 -86.43 37.43
N ALA A 42 50.75 -85.90 36.62
CA ALA A 42 49.32 -86.07 36.79
C ALA A 42 48.89 -87.53 36.51
N PRO A 43 47.98 -88.12 37.31
CA PRO A 43 47.36 -89.40 37.00
C PRO A 43 46.47 -89.29 35.74
N PRO A 44 46.31 -90.37 34.95
CA PRO A 44 45.51 -90.37 33.74
C PRO A 44 44.03 -90.05 34.05
N PRO A 45 43.34 -89.29 33.17
CA PRO A 45 41.95 -88.92 33.38
C PRO A 45 41.02 -90.16 33.33
N PRO A 46 39.96 -90.20 34.16
CA PRO A 46 38.91 -91.21 34.04
C PRO A 46 38.19 -91.10 32.68
N PRO A 47 37.63 -92.22 32.17
CA PRO A 47 36.94 -92.24 30.88
C PRO A 47 35.75 -91.27 30.86
N PRO A 48 35.45 -90.65 29.71
CA PRO A 48 34.41 -89.62 29.61
C PRO A 48 33.02 -90.21 29.91
N PRO A 49 32.15 -89.47 30.63
CA PRO A 49 30.77 -89.85 30.84
C PRO A 49 30.00 -89.90 29.50
N PRO A 50 28.98 -90.75 29.37
CA PRO A 50 28.17 -90.84 28.16
C PRO A 50 27.51 -89.49 27.83
N PRO A 51 27.34 -89.16 26.53
CA PRO A 51 26.80 -87.88 26.11
C PRO A 51 25.39 -87.65 26.67
N PRO A 52 25.07 -86.43 27.15
CA PRO A 52 23.72 -86.11 27.62
C PRO A 52 22.70 -86.21 26.49
N LEU A 53 21.52 -86.73 26.82
CA LEU A 53 20.37 -86.77 25.93
C LEU A 53 20.09 -85.36 25.37
N PRO A 54 19.75 -85.22 24.08
CA PRO A 54 19.46 -83.93 23.47
C PRO A 54 18.29 -83.26 24.20
N PRO A 55 18.36 -81.95 24.49
CA PRO A 55 17.27 -81.22 25.12
C PRO A 55 16.01 -81.27 24.24
N PRO A 56 14.80 -81.31 24.85
CA PRO A 56 13.56 -81.26 24.08
C PRO A 56 13.55 -80.00 23.21
N ALA A 57 13.07 -80.16 21.97
CA ALA A 57 12.98 -79.07 21.00
C ALA A 57 12.24 -77.86 21.64
N PRO A 58 12.73 -76.62 21.43
CA PRO A 58 12.05 -75.44 21.96
C PRO A 58 10.61 -75.41 21.42
N PRO A 59 9.63 -75.02 22.25
CA PRO A 59 8.25 -74.87 21.79
C PRO A 59 8.23 -73.91 20.58
N PRO A 60 7.39 -74.17 19.56
CA PRO A 60 7.28 -73.29 18.41
C PRO A 60 7.03 -71.85 18.89
N PRO A 61 7.67 -70.85 18.26
CA PRO A 61 7.47 -69.46 18.64
C PRO A 61 5.96 -69.14 18.63
N PRO A 62 5.45 -68.39 19.61
CA PRO A 62 4.05 -67.99 19.63
C PRO A 62 3.72 -67.35 18.27
N ALA A 63 2.59 -67.76 17.69
CA ALA A 63 2.14 -67.23 16.42
C ALA A 63 2.17 -65.69 16.49
N PRO A 64 2.71 -65.01 15.45
CA PRO A 64 2.76 -63.55 15.44
C PRO A 64 1.34 -63.03 15.71
N PRO A 65 1.19 -61.98 16.55
CA PRO A 65 -0.12 -61.41 16.83
C PRO A 65 -0.81 -61.11 15.49
N PRO A 66 -2.12 -61.41 15.36
CA PRO A 66 -2.83 -61.15 14.11
C PRO A 66 -2.60 -59.70 13.71
N ALA A 67 -2.29 -59.50 12.42
CA ALA A 67 -2.07 -58.17 11.88
C ALA A 67 -3.25 -57.27 12.29
N PRO A 68 -2.99 -56.03 12.76
CA PRO A 68 -4.08 -55.13 13.11
C PRO A 68 -5.03 -55.01 11.91
N PRO A 69 -6.35 -55.02 12.16
CA PRO A 69 -7.32 -54.88 11.08
C PRO A 69 -6.98 -53.64 10.25
N PRO A 70 -7.08 -53.71 8.90
CA PRO A 70 -6.79 -52.57 8.05
C PRO A 70 -7.62 -51.37 8.52
N ALA A 71 -6.97 -50.21 8.63
CA ALA A 71 -7.65 -48.99 9.02
C ALA A 71 -8.86 -48.77 8.08
N PRO A 72 -10.03 -48.40 8.61
CA PRO A 72 -11.20 -48.16 7.77
C PRO A 72 -10.85 -47.15 6.69
N THR A 73 -11.09 -47.51 5.43
CA THR A 73 -10.94 -46.62 4.28
C THR A 73 -12.16 -45.72 4.17
N THR A 74 -11.94 -44.42 4.18
CA THR A 74 -12.97 -43.40 3.94
C THR A 74 -13.51 -43.46 2.50
N SER A 75 -14.80 -43.17 2.34
CA SER A 75 -15.41 -42.96 1.02
C SER A 75 -15.40 -41.48 0.59
N ALA A 76 -14.82 -40.61 1.42
CA ALA A 76 -14.73 -39.18 1.16
C ALA A 76 -13.63 -38.84 0.14
N ALA A 77 -13.83 -37.79 -0.63
CA ALA A 77 -12.86 -37.28 -1.59
C ALA A 77 -12.75 -35.76 -1.54
N ILE A 78 -11.55 -35.22 -1.71
CA ILE A 78 -11.37 -33.78 -1.94
C ILE A 78 -11.84 -33.48 -3.36
N ALA A 79 -12.92 -32.71 -3.49
CA ALA A 79 -13.49 -32.36 -4.78
C ALA A 79 -12.88 -31.08 -5.36
N SER A 80 -12.57 -30.10 -4.52
CA SER A 80 -11.87 -28.87 -4.92
C SER A 80 -11.25 -28.16 -3.72
N VAL A 81 -10.23 -27.36 -4.00
CA VAL A 81 -9.60 -26.48 -3.02
C VAL A 81 -9.62 -25.06 -3.57
N TRP A 82 -10.03 -24.11 -2.76
CA TRP A 82 -10.11 -22.70 -3.13
C TRP A 82 -9.37 -21.83 -2.12
N LEU A 83 -8.82 -20.72 -2.61
CA LEU A 83 -8.15 -19.71 -1.79
C LEU A 83 -8.79 -18.35 -2.06
N ALA A 84 -9.10 -17.63 -0.98
CA ALA A 84 -9.71 -16.31 -1.03
C ALA A 84 -8.89 -15.25 -0.29
N GLN A 85 -8.72 -14.09 -0.92
CA GLN A 85 -8.37 -12.84 -0.23
C GLN A 85 -9.49 -11.83 -0.43
N SER A 86 -9.45 -11.00 -1.46
CA SER A 86 -10.60 -10.19 -1.88
C SER A 86 -11.46 -10.93 -2.91
N MET A 87 -10.89 -11.95 -3.54
CA MET A 87 -11.54 -12.83 -4.50
C MET A 87 -11.17 -14.28 -4.20
N LEU A 88 -12.09 -15.18 -4.51
CA LEU A 88 -11.98 -16.63 -4.33
C LEU A 88 -11.65 -17.28 -5.68
N TYR A 89 -10.49 -17.93 -5.76
CA TYR A 89 -10.07 -18.71 -6.92
C TYR A 89 -9.90 -20.18 -6.57
N SER A 90 -10.07 -21.03 -7.57
CA SER A 90 -9.55 -22.40 -7.49
C SER A 90 -8.04 -22.40 -7.46
N VAL A 91 -7.46 -23.34 -6.73
CA VAL A 91 -5.99 -23.50 -6.66
C VAL A 91 -5.36 -23.85 -8.01
N ASP A 92 -6.16 -24.37 -8.93
CA ASP A 92 -5.77 -24.70 -10.30
C ASP A 92 -6.04 -23.55 -11.30
N ASP A 93 -6.67 -22.44 -10.85
CA ASP A 93 -6.88 -21.27 -11.71
C ASP A 93 -5.56 -20.51 -11.86
N LYS A 94 -5.14 -20.28 -13.12
CA LYS A 94 -3.91 -19.57 -13.46
C LYS A 94 -3.91 -18.10 -13.03
N ALA A 95 -5.09 -17.51 -12.81
CA ALA A 95 -5.24 -16.16 -12.31
C ALA A 95 -5.08 -16.05 -10.78
N LEU A 96 -4.98 -17.17 -10.06
CA LEU A 96 -4.75 -17.14 -8.61
C LEU A 96 -3.34 -16.61 -8.30
N VAL A 97 -3.31 -15.42 -7.73
CA VAL A 97 -2.11 -14.84 -7.10
C VAL A 97 -2.51 -14.25 -5.76
N LEU A 98 -1.88 -14.72 -4.69
CA LEU A 98 -2.05 -14.16 -3.36
C LEU A 98 -1.19 -12.89 -3.21
N VAL A 99 -1.77 -11.85 -2.61
CA VAL A 99 -1.04 -10.68 -2.11
C VAL A 99 -0.24 -11.11 -0.89
N GLY A 100 1.06 -10.85 -0.91
CA GLY A 100 1.94 -11.17 0.21
C GLY A 100 1.51 -10.46 1.50
N ASN A 101 1.71 -11.10 2.65
CA ASN A 101 1.40 -10.54 3.96
C ASN A 101 -0.07 -10.06 4.12
N LYS A 102 -1.01 -10.73 3.47
CA LYS A 102 -2.46 -10.51 3.60
C LYS A 102 -3.14 -11.84 3.92
N ASN A 103 -4.02 -11.88 4.92
CA ASN A 103 -4.70 -13.12 5.32
C ASN A 103 -5.43 -13.75 4.12
N ALA A 104 -5.49 -15.07 4.08
CA ALA A 104 -6.21 -15.80 3.04
C ALA A 104 -7.15 -16.84 3.66
N MET A 105 -8.37 -16.96 3.15
CA MET A 105 -9.30 -18.02 3.50
C MET A 105 -9.07 -19.22 2.59
N LEU A 106 -8.74 -20.37 3.18
CA LEU A 106 -8.71 -21.66 2.50
C LEU A 106 -10.07 -22.34 2.66
N LEU A 107 -10.65 -22.79 1.55
CA LEU A 107 -11.81 -23.69 1.53
C LEU A 107 -11.41 -25.03 0.90
N VAL A 108 -11.75 -26.13 1.58
CA VAL A 108 -11.55 -27.49 1.07
C VAL A 108 -12.92 -28.16 0.97
N ASN A 109 -13.40 -28.32 -0.27
CA ASN A 109 -14.67 -28.99 -0.55
C ASN A 109 -14.43 -30.49 -0.56
N VAL A 110 -15.09 -31.19 0.36
CA VAL A 110 -14.99 -32.65 0.48
C VAL A 110 -16.37 -33.23 0.23
N THR A 111 -16.46 -34.19 -0.67
CA THR A 111 -17.69 -34.94 -0.91
C THR A 111 -17.61 -36.32 -0.26
N ASN A 112 -18.75 -36.89 0.10
CA ASN A 112 -18.81 -38.27 0.57
C ASN A 112 -20.10 -38.96 0.11
N GLN A 113 -19.97 -40.10 -0.56
CA GLN A 113 -21.12 -40.92 -0.96
C GLN A 113 -21.71 -41.71 0.21
N ASN A 114 -20.92 -41.96 1.25
CA ASN A 114 -21.37 -42.62 2.47
C ASN A 114 -21.85 -41.58 3.50
N MET A 115 -23.14 -41.26 3.47
CA MET A 115 -23.74 -40.30 4.42
C MET A 115 -23.74 -40.78 5.88
N ALA A 116 -23.48 -42.06 6.15
CA ALA A 116 -23.34 -42.56 7.53
C ALA A 116 -21.98 -42.21 8.14
N GLU A 117 -20.95 -42.02 7.31
CA GLU A 117 -19.59 -41.70 7.77
C GLU A 117 -19.55 -40.33 8.47
N ALA A 118 -18.73 -40.24 9.51
CA ALA A 118 -18.48 -38.97 10.18
C ALA A 118 -17.61 -38.06 9.29
N ARG A 119 -17.71 -36.75 9.51
CA ARG A 119 -16.82 -35.77 8.89
C ARG A 119 -15.39 -36.02 9.38
N PRO A 120 -14.42 -36.35 8.49
CA PRO A 120 -13.06 -36.59 8.92
C PRO A 120 -12.40 -35.31 9.44
N ALA A 121 -11.61 -35.43 10.51
CA ALA A 121 -10.74 -34.33 10.93
C ALA A 121 -9.66 -34.07 9.85
N GLY A 122 -9.15 -32.85 9.81
CA GLY A 122 -8.13 -32.47 8.84
C GLY A 122 -7.22 -31.36 9.34
N LYS A 123 -6.01 -31.34 8.80
CA LYS A 123 -4.96 -30.35 9.09
C LYS A 123 -4.36 -29.83 7.79
N VAL A 124 -3.82 -28.62 7.86
CA VAL A 124 -3.00 -28.02 6.80
C VAL A 124 -1.63 -27.73 7.37
N THR A 125 -0.60 -28.28 6.73
CA THR A 125 0.79 -27.95 7.04
C THR A 125 1.26 -26.90 6.04
N LEU A 126 1.70 -25.75 6.54
CA LEU A 126 2.29 -24.66 5.77
C LEU A 126 3.78 -24.90 5.69
N LEU A 127 4.35 -24.84 4.50
CA LEU A 127 5.78 -24.98 4.28
C LEU A 127 6.33 -23.80 3.50
N ASP A 128 7.61 -23.50 3.70
CA ASP A 128 8.36 -22.57 2.86
C ASP A 128 8.83 -23.24 1.55
N ARG A 129 9.59 -22.49 0.74
CA ARG A 129 10.17 -22.99 -0.52
C ARG A 129 11.13 -24.17 -0.32
N ALA A 130 11.78 -24.27 0.83
CA ALA A 130 12.72 -25.33 1.18
C ALA A 130 12.03 -26.57 1.78
N ASN A 131 10.70 -26.58 1.87
CA ASN A 131 9.88 -27.58 2.54
C ASN A 131 10.08 -27.62 4.07
N SER A 132 10.52 -26.52 4.67
CA SER A 132 10.52 -26.38 6.13
C SER A 132 9.10 -26.10 6.61
N VAL A 133 8.68 -26.77 7.68
CA VAL A 133 7.35 -26.54 8.27
C VAL A 133 7.31 -25.17 8.95
N LEU A 134 6.42 -24.30 8.49
CA LEU A 134 6.14 -22.99 9.07
C LEU A 134 5.08 -23.09 10.18
N ALA A 135 4.03 -23.87 9.95
CA ALA A 135 2.97 -24.16 10.91
C ALA A 135 2.14 -25.38 10.50
N THR A 136 1.45 -25.99 11.45
CA THR A 136 0.38 -26.96 11.18
C THR A 136 -0.89 -26.46 11.87
N LEU A 137 -1.96 -26.28 11.09
CA LEU A 137 -3.22 -25.67 11.53
C LEU A 137 -4.37 -26.65 11.32
N ASP A 138 -5.34 -26.65 12.23
CA ASP A 138 -6.54 -27.49 12.13
C ASP A 138 -7.55 -26.89 11.15
N LEU A 139 -8.14 -27.73 10.29
CA LEU A 139 -9.29 -27.33 9.48
C LEU A 139 -10.54 -27.26 10.35
N THR A 140 -11.30 -26.18 10.20
CA THR A 140 -12.65 -26.09 10.75
C THR A 140 -13.59 -26.90 9.87
N ALA A 141 -14.32 -27.86 10.45
CA ALA A 141 -15.29 -28.67 9.72
C ALA A 141 -16.48 -27.82 9.22
N PRO A 142 -17.11 -28.22 8.09
CA PRO A 142 -18.35 -27.58 7.62
C PRO A 142 -19.41 -27.57 8.73
N SER A 143 -20.26 -26.55 8.82
CA SER A 143 -21.28 -26.50 9.88
C SER A 143 -22.36 -27.58 9.71
N ASP A 144 -22.67 -27.99 8.47
CA ASP A 144 -23.65 -29.05 8.22
C ASP A 144 -23.12 -30.39 8.74
N ALA A 145 -23.98 -31.15 9.43
CA ALA A 145 -23.60 -32.38 10.12
C ALA A 145 -23.04 -33.46 9.19
N LYS A 146 -23.32 -33.38 7.88
CA LYS A 146 -22.96 -34.36 6.87
C LYS A 146 -22.23 -33.69 5.71
N LEU A 147 -21.26 -34.40 5.14
CA LEU A 147 -20.61 -33.97 3.91
C LEU A 147 -21.58 -34.09 2.73
N PRO A 148 -21.52 -33.17 1.76
CA PRO A 148 -22.36 -33.25 0.58
C PRO A 148 -21.94 -34.44 -0.30
N THR A 149 -22.87 -35.02 -1.04
CA THR A 149 -22.58 -36.09 -2.02
C THR A 149 -22.04 -35.53 -3.35
N THR A 150 -22.22 -34.24 -3.59
CA THR A 150 -21.74 -33.51 -4.78
C THR A 150 -21.06 -32.21 -4.38
N ALA A 151 -20.07 -31.78 -5.17
CA ALA A 151 -19.36 -30.54 -4.87
C ALA A 151 -20.27 -29.34 -5.15
N SER A 152 -20.40 -28.45 -4.16
CA SER A 152 -21.13 -27.20 -4.36
C SER A 152 -20.36 -26.29 -5.32
N ARG A 153 -21.07 -25.63 -6.23
CA ARG A 153 -20.52 -24.54 -7.04
C ARG A 153 -20.51 -23.20 -6.31
N LYS A 154 -21.34 -23.06 -5.28
CA LYS A 154 -21.41 -21.87 -4.43
C LYS A 154 -20.52 -22.08 -3.21
N PRO A 155 -19.59 -21.17 -2.92
CA PRO A 155 -18.77 -21.25 -1.71
C PRO A 155 -19.62 -21.04 -0.47
N GLY A 156 -19.23 -21.71 0.61
CA GLY A 156 -19.92 -21.59 1.89
C GLY A 156 -19.21 -22.34 2.99
N PHE A 157 -19.41 -21.90 4.23
CA PHE A 157 -18.88 -22.57 5.42
C PHE A 157 -19.77 -23.73 5.89
N THR A 158 -20.96 -23.88 5.30
CA THR A 158 -21.89 -24.98 5.63
C THR A 158 -21.44 -26.30 5.03
N ASN A 159 -20.80 -26.27 3.86
CA ASN A 159 -20.47 -27.44 3.05
C ASN A 159 -18.96 -27.63 2.78
N SER A 160 -18.11 -26.71 3.26
CA SER A 160 -16.66 -26.74 3.04
C SER A 160 -15.89 -26.72 4.37
N TYR A 161 -14.79 -27.46 4.43
CA TYR A 161 -13.81 -27.22 5.49
C TYR A 161 -13.16 -25.87 5.25
N SER A 162 -12.84 -25.15 6.32
CA SER A 162 -12.27 -23.81 6.22
C SER A 162 -11.10 -23.60 7.15
N LEU A 163 -10.17 -22.73 6.74
CA LEU A 163 -9.06 -22.28 7.56
C LEU A 163 -8.63 -20.88 7.12
N GLU A 164 -8.53 -19.97 8.08
CA GLU A 164 -7.86 -18.69 7.84
C GLU A 164 -6.35 -18.89 7.94
N LEU A 165 -5.64 -18.58 6.86
CA LEU A 165 -4.19 -18.56 6.78
C LEU A 165 -3.69 -17.18 7.22
N PRO A 166 -2.94 -17.09 8.33
CA PRO A 166 -2.41 -15.81 8.80
C PRO A 166 -1.48 -15.15 7.79
N ALA A 167 -1.60 -13.83 7.61
CA ALA A 167 -0.83 -12.98 6.71
C ALA A 167 0.68 -13.27 6.74
N ARG A 168 1.25 -13.43 7.94
CA ARG A 168 2.69 -13.69 8.14
C ARG A 168 3.21 -14.94 7.40
N PHE A 169 2.34 -15.90 7.08
CA PHE A 169 2.70 -17.11 6.34
C PHE A 169 2.46 -16.97 4.83
N ILE A 170 1.72 -15.95 4.39
CA ILE A 170 1.48 -15.66 2.97
C ILE A 170 2.69 -14.93 2.41
N VAL A 171 3.74 -15.69 2.08
CA VAL A 171 5.00 -15.20 1.53
C VAL A 171 5.40 -15.96 0.27
N PRO A 172 6.23 -15.38 -0.63
CA PRO A 172 6.71 -16.06 -1.83
C PRO A 172 7.33 -17.43 -1.54
N GLY A 173 6.79 -18.47 -2.19
CA GLY A 173 7.22 -19.85 -2.00
C GLY A 173 6.44 -20.65 -0.95
N LEU A 174 5.35 -20.09 -0.40
CA LEU A 174 4.39 -20.82 0.42
C LEU A 174 3.91 -22.11 -0.27
N GLN A 175 3.85 -23.20 0.48
CA GLN A 175 3.26 -24.47 0.08
C GLN A 175 2.25 -24.91 1.16
N LEU A 176 1.14 -25.50 0.75
CA LEU A 176 0.09 -26.03 1.62
C LEU A 176 0.01 -27.55 1.42
N GLN A 177 0.16 -28.31 2.50
CA GLN A 177 -0.12 -29.75 2.51
C GLN A 177 -1.40 -30.00 3.29
N ILE A 178 -2.48 -30.27 2.55
CA ILE A 178 -3.81 -30.51 3.09
C ILE A 178 -3.95 -32.01 3.32
N ARG A 179 -4.29 -32.43 4.54
CA ARG A 179 -4.46 -33.84 4.91
C ARG A 179 -5.72 -34.02 5.74
N LEU A 180 -6.60 -34.94 5.35
CA LEU A 180 -7.79 -35.34 6.10
C LEU A 180 -7.85 -36.87 6.25
N ALA A 181 -8.69 -37.34 7.18
CA ALA A 181 -8.92 -38.76 7.45
C ALA A 181 -7.60 -39.53 7.62
N ASP A 182 -6.77 -39.10 8.56
CA ASP A 182 -5.45 -39.70 8.83
C ASP A 182 -4.55 -39.83 7.58
N LYS A 183 -4.61 -38.81 6.71
CA LYS A 183 -3.85 -38.68 5.45
C LYS A 183 -4.35 -39.57 4.31
N GLN A 184 -5.50 -40.24 4.45
CA GLN A 184 -6.16 -40.94 3.33
C GLN A 184 -6.60 -39.97 2.24
N LEU A 185 -6.97 -38.73 2.61
CA LEU A 185 -7.20 -37.63 1.67
C LEU A 185 -6.01 -36.67 1.73
N SER A 186 -5.43 -36.37 0.57
CA SER A 186 -4.30 -35.45 0.48
C SER A 186 -4.35 -34.58 -0.77
N GLN A 187 -4.06 -33.28 -0.60
CA GLN A 187 -3.78 -32.39 -1.71
C GLN A 187 -2.66 -31.43 -1.33
N ASP A 188 -1.70 -31.27 -2.23
CA ASP A 188 -0.60 -30.32 -2.09
C ASP A 188 -0.84 -29.13 -3.02
N VAL A 189 -0.72 -27.92 -2.48
CA VAL A 189 -0.99 -26.68 -3.20
C VAL A 189 0.23 -25.77 -3.09
N LYS A 190 0.66 -25.18 -4.21
CA LYS A 190 1.77 -24.21 -4.25
C LYS A 190 1.27 -22.91 -4.89
N PRO A 191 0.48 -22.10 -4.16
CA PRO A 191 -0.10 -20.91 -4.74
C PRO A 191 1.02 -19.90 -5.08
N ARG A 192 0.85 -19.15 -6.17
CA ARG A 192 1.73 -18.01 -6.43
C ARG A 192 1.42 -16.92 -5.39
N VAL A 193 2.47 -16.41 -4.75
CA VAL A 193 2.37 -15.28 -3.83
C VAL A 193 3.20 -14.13 -4.38
N GLY A 194 2.53 -13.02 -4.70
CA GLY A 194 3.12 -11.79 -5.20
C GLY A 194 3.67 -10.92 -4.08
N SER A 195 3.94 -9.66 -4.43
CA SER A 195 4.38 -8.65 -3.47
C SER A 195 3.28 -8.32 -2.45
N ALA A 196 3.64 -7.66 -1.36
CA ALA A 196 2.66 -7.24 -0.34
C ALA A 196 1.81 -6.03 -0.75
N ASN A 197 2.16 -5.34 -1.85
CA ASN A 197 1.36 -4.26 -2.43
C ASN A 197 0.92 -3.23 -1.38
N ARG A 198 1.89 -2.71 -0.60
CA ARG A 198 1.63 -1.83 0.53
C ARG A 198 1.32 -0.42 0.07
N ILE A 199 0.15 0.09 0.41
CA ILE A 199 -0.26 1.47 0.14
C ILE A 199 -0.72 2.18 1.41
N VAL A 200 -0.70 3.52 1.38
CA VAL A 200 -1.25 4.37 2.43
C VAL A 200 -2.33 5.23 1.83
N ILE A 201 -3.53 5.18 2.38
CA ILE A 201 -4.57 6.18 2.12
C ILE A 201 -4.30 7.37 3.03
N LYS A 202 -3.79 8.46 2.44
CA LYS A 202 -3.50 9.72 3.12
C LYS A 202 -4.73 10.62 3.02
N ALA A 203 -5.54 10.66 4.08
CA ALA A 203 -6.72 11.51 4.11
C ALA A 203 -6.35 12.98 4.31
N VAL A 204 -6.94 13.84 3.49
CA VAL A 204 -6.79 15.29 3.55
C VAL A 204 -8.16 15.90 3.84
N ARG A 205 -8.28 16.57 4.98
CA ARG A 205 -9.46 17.37 5.30
C ARG A 205 -9.40 18.67 4.52
N VAL A 206 -10.30 18.84 3.54
CA VAL A 206 -10.37 20.06 2.73
C VAL A 206 -11.26 21.07 3.41
N THR A 207 -10.83 22.32 3.44
CA THR A 207 -11.59 23.47 3.91
C THR A 207 -11.92 24.40 2.76
N ILE A 208 -13.20 24.76 2.63
CA ILE A 208 -13.68 25.82 1.74
C ILE A 208 -14.04 27.01 2.62
N THR A 209 -13.44 28.16 2.35
CA THR A 209 -13.71 29.41 3.07
C THR A 209 -14.47 30.36 2.15
N ASP A 210 -15.70 30.72 2.52
CA ASP A 210 -16.43 31.77 1.82
C ASP A 210 -15.88 33.13 2.23
N SER A 211 -15.21 33.84 1.30
CA SER A 211 -14.59 35.13 1.63
C SER A 211 -15.59 36.26 1.92
N ALA A 212 -16.84 36.14 1.43
CA ALA A 212 -17.88 37.14 1.65
C ALA A 212 -18.54 36.99 3.03
N THR A 213 -18.70 35.75 3.52
CA THR A 213 -19.34 35.45 4.82
C THR A 213 -18.36 35.03 5.91
N GLN A 214 -17.10 34.74 5.55
CA GLN A 214 -16.03 34.21 6.40
C GLN A 214 -16.36 32.85 7.06
N VAL A 215 -17.32 32.10 6.51
CA VAL A 215 -17.70 30.76 6.98
C VAL A 215 -16.77 29.70 6.38
N SER A 216 -16.26 28.81 7.23
CA SER A 216 -15.40 27.67 6.84
C SER A 216 -16.11 26.35 7.12
N THR A 217 -16.09 25.44 6.15
CA THR A 217 -16.54 24.04 6.30
C THR A 217 -15.35 23.12 6.09
N THR A 218 -15.26 22.01 6.84
CA THR A 218 -14.15 21.05 6.73
C THR A 218 -14.65 19.65 6.43
N GLY A 219 -13.88 18.91 5.63
CA GLY A 219 -14.10 17.49 5.39
C GLY A 219 -13.97 16.64 6.65
N VAL A 220 -14.57 15.45 6.60
CA VAL A 220 -14.50 14.45 7.68
C VAL A 220 -13.17 13.70 7.73
N ASP A 221 -12.92 13.09 8.88
CA ASP A 221 -11.97 11.98 9.05
C ASP A 221 -12.69 10.65 8.71
N TYR A 222 -12.02 9.75 7.99
CA TYR A 222 -12.58 8.44 7.60
C TYR A 222 -11.53 7.33 7.73
N PRO A 223 -11.24 6.86 8.97
CA PRO A 223 -10.19 5.88 9.21
C PRO A 223 -10.41 4.52 8.53
N ASP A 224 -11.67 4.12 8.33
CA ASP A 224 -12.04 2.87 7.67
C ASP A 224 -11.72 2.87 6.16
N ALA A 225 -11.34 4.03 5.60
CA ALA A 225 -10.93 4.19 4.21
C ALA A 225 -9.91 3.13 3.75
N ALA A 226 -8.89 2.87 4.56
CA ALA A 226 -7.88 1.88 4.24
C ALA A 226 -8.43 0.45 4.31
N HIS A 227 -9.32 0.18 5.27
CA HIS A 227 -9.98 -1.13 5.40
C HIS A 227 -10.82 -1.45 4.16
N GLU A 228 -11.62 -0.51 3.68
CA GLU A 228 -12.46 -0.70 2.48
C GLU A 228 -11.64 -0.98 1.23
N VAL A 229 -10.55 -0.23 1.03
CA VAL A 229 -9.62 -0.42 -0.09
C VAL A 229 -8.91 -1.78 0.01
N GLN A 230 -8.45 -2.17 1.20
CA GLN A 230 -7.83 -3.47 1.42
C GLN A 230 -8.82 -4.62 1.23
N LEU A 231 -10.06 -4.47 1.68
CA LEU A 231 -11.08 -5.52 1.60
C LEU A 231 -11.35 -5.90 0.14
N ARG A 232 -11.43 -4.90 -0.75
CA ARG A 232 -11.89 -5.08 -2.13
C ARG A 232 -10.75 -5.16 -3.16
N GLY A 233 -9.59 -4.57 -2.87
CA GLY A 233 -8.43 -4.54 -3.79
C GLY A 233 -7.30 -5.53 -3.46
N PRO A 234 -6.40 -5.84 -4.42
CA PRO A 234 -5.23 -6.69 -4.20
C PRO A 234 -4.07 -5.95 -3.49
N VAL A 235 -4.36 -5.26 -2.39
CA VAL A 235 -3.39 -4.45 -1.64
C VAL A 235 -3.41 -4.73 -0.14
N ASN A 236 -2.34 -4.34 0.56
CA ASN A 236 -2.36 -4.08 2.00
C ASN A 236 -2.40 -2.57 2.19
N ALA A 237 -3.48 -2.05 2.77
CA ALA A 237 -3.68 -0.62 2.90
C ALA A 237 -3.63 -0.20 4.37
N THR A 238 -2.98 0.92 4.64
CA THR A 238 -2.99 1.59 5.95
C THR A 238 -3.56 2.99 5.84
N TYR A 239 -4.14 3.48 6.92
CA TYR A 239 -4.68 4.82 6.99
C TYR A 239 -3.68 5.79 7.62
N SER A 240 -3.57 6.99 7.07
CA SER A 240 -2.89 8.11 7.73
C SER A 240 -3.70 9.37 7.52
N LEU A 241 -4.01 10.07 8.61
CA LEU A 241 -4.60 11.39 8.53
C LEU A 241 -3.49 12.43 8.34
N ARG A 242 -3.68 13.34 7.39
CA ARG A 242 -2.83 14.52 7.27
C ARG A 242 -2.99 15.41 8.51
N PRO A 243 -1.90 15.87 9.16
CA PRO A 243 -2.00 16.59 10.44
C PRO A 243 -2.87 17.84 10.37
N ALA A 244 -2.65 18.69 9.37
CA ALA A 244 -3.41 19.93 9.17
C ALA A 244 -4.47 19.80 8.07
N THR A 245 -5.56 20.54 8.25
CA THR A 245 -6.53 20.83 7.19
C THR A 245 -5.85 21.55 6.02
N TYR A 246 -6.34 21.32 4.81
CA TYR A 246 -5.90 22.03 3.61
C TYR A 246 -6.99 23.02 3.18
N THR A 247 -6.67 24.31 3.10
CA THR A 247 -7.62 25.34 2.65
C THR A 247 -7.50 25.54 1.14
N SER A 248 -8.59 25.28 0.42
CA SER A 248 -8.65 25.52 -1.04
C SER A 248 -8.53 27.01 -1.34
N THR A 249 -7.79 27.35 -2.41
CA THR A 249 -7.64 28.74 -2.87
C THR A 249 -8.27 28.96 -4.24
N THR A 250 -8.51 27.88 -4.98
CA THR A 250 -9.29 27.88 -6.22
C THR A 250 -10.80 27.88 -5.94
N VAL A 251 -11.25 27.29 -4.84
CA VAL A 251 -12.67 27.25 -4.45
C VAL A 251 -12.89 28.12 -3.21
N LYS A 252 -13.41 29.34 -3.42
CA LYS A 252 -13.56 30.39 -2.40
C LYS A 252 -14.99 30.58 -1.88
N SER A 253 -15.90 29.67 -2.22
CA SER A 253 -17.27 29.61 -1.69
C SER A 253 -17.88 28.25 -2.05
N MET A 254 -18.90 27.84 -1.30
CA MET A 254 -19.58 26.58 -1.56
C MET A 254 -20.29 26.63 -2.93
N PRO A 255 -20.07 25.65 -3.83
CA PRO A 255 -20.63 25.69 -5.18
C PRO A 255 -22.15 25.58 -5.20
N LYS A 256 -22.88 26.51 -5.84
CA LYS A 256 -24.35 26.62 -5.69
C LYS A 256 -25.19 25.65 -6.54
N ASP A 257 -24.58 25.01 -7.52
CA ASP A 257 -25.23 24.09 -8.47
C ASP A 257 -24.27 22.97 -8.90
N GLY A 258 -24.80 21.98 -9.63
CA GLY A 258 -24.02 20.80 -10.03
C GLY A 258 -22.89 21.09 -11.04
N ALA A 259 -22.99 22.17 -11.82
CA ALA A 259 -21.91 22.56 -12.73
C ALA A 259 -20.74 23.17 -11.94
N ALA A 260 -21.04 24.12 -11.04
CA ALA A 260 -20.08 24.72 -10.14
C ALA A 260 -19.43 23.67 -9.21
N TRP A 261 -20.21 22.68 -8.74
CA TRP A 261 -19.70 21.58 -7.93
C TRP A 261 -18.64 20.74 -8.66
N ARG A 262 -18.93 20.35 -9.90
CA ARG A 262 -17.97 19.63 -10.74
C ARG A 262 -16.69 20.42 -10.95
N THR A 263 -16.81 21.72 -11.26
CA THR A 263 -15.63 22.61 -11.39
C THR A 263 -14.83 22.68 -10.09
N ALA A 264 -15.48 22.73 -8.94
CA ALA A 264 -14.82 22.74 -7.64
C ALA A 264 -14.08 21.44 -7.34
N MET A 265 -14.72 20.28 -7.56
CA MET A 265 -14.10 18.96 -7.38
C MET A 265 -12.87 18.80 -8.27
N THR A 266 -12.97 19.16 -9.55
CA THR A 266 -11.84 19.16 -10.49
C THR A 266 -10.72 20.10 -10.03
N SER A 267 -11.04 21.32 -9.59
CA SER A 267 -10.03 22.28 -9.14
C SER A 267 -9.29 21.80 -7.89
N ILE A 268 -10.04 21.26 -6.92
CA ILE A 268 -9.49 20.69 -5.67
C ILE A 268 -8.65 19.45 -5.98
N LEU A 269 -9.02 18.60 -6.96
CA LEU A 269 -8.18 17.46 -7.36
C LEU A 269 -6.79 17.92 -7.83
N GLY A 270 -6.73 19.01 -8.58
CA GLY A 270 -5.47 19.66 -8.95
C GLY A 270 -4.68 20.15 -7.73
N GLU A 271 -5.35 20.73 -6.74
CA GLU A 271 -4.72 21.17 -5.49
C GLU A 271 -4.21 20.01 -4.62
N ILE A 272 -4.95 18.90 -4.53
CA ILE A 272 -4.52 17.68 -3.82
C ILE A 272 -3.30 17.04 -4.49
N ALA A 273 -3.20 17.10 -5.82
CA ALA A 273 -2.02 16.65 -6.56
C ALA A 273 -0.77 17.50 -6.21
N ASP A 274 -0.94 18.83 -6.21
CA ASP A 274 0.11 19.77 -5.83
C ASP A 274 0.51 19.55 -4.36
N LEU A 275 -0.46 19.32 -3.49
CA LEU A 275 -0.26 19.04 -2.07
C LEU A 275 0.56 17.77 -1.86
N ARG A 276 0.23 16.70 -2.58
CA ARG A 276 0.98 15.44 -2.55
C ARG A 276 2.45 15.64 -2.92
N THR A 277 2.71 16.42 -3.97
CA THR A 277 4.08 16.73 -4.41
C THR A 277 4.82 17.59 -3.40
N ALA A 278 4.17 18.64 -2.88
CA ALA A 278 4.79 19.61 -1.99
C ALA A 278 5.04 19.05 -0.58
N ASP A 279 4.16 18.17 -0.07
CA ASP A 279 4.34 17.50 1.22
C ASP A 279 5.39 16.36 1.15
N GLY A 280 5.93 16.07 -0.05
CA GLY A 280 6.98 15.06 -0.23
C GLY A 280 6.47 13.62 -0.09
N ALA A 281 5.23 13.38 -0.52
CA ALA A 281 4.56 12.10 -0.33
C ALA A 281 5.33 10.92 -0.95
N ALA A 282 5.38 9.80 -0.23
CA ALA A 282 6.03 8.60 -0.73
C ALA A 282 5.29 8.01 -1.94
N SER A 283 5.98 7.18 -2.72
CA SER A 283 5.39 6.58 -3.92
C SER A 283 4.24 5.62 -3.64
N ASN A 284 4.03 5.19 -2.40
CA ASN A 284 2.89 4.36 -2.03
C ASN A 284 1.79 5.13 -1.28
N GLU A 285 1.90 6.44 -1.16
CA GLU A 285 0.86 7.29 -0.56
C GLU A 285 -0.10 7.82 -1.63
N TYR A 286 -1.38 7.51 -1.43
CA TYR A 286 -2.53 7.94 -2.22
C TYR A 286 -3.29 9.01 -1.42
N PHE A 287 -3.31 10.23 -1.93
CA PHE A 287 -3.95 11.36 -1.26
C PHE A 287 -5.43 11.41 -1.61
N ALA A 288 -6.29 11.33 -0.59
CA ALA A 288 -7.74 11.40 -0.73
C ALA A 288 -8.25 12.69 -0.05
N GLY A 289 -8.67 13.67 -0.84
CA GLY A 289 -9.25 14.92 -0.35
C GLY A 289 -10.74 14.76 -0.04
N PHE A 290 -11.12 14.93 1.22
CA PHE A 290 -12.53 14.93 1.62
C PHE A 290 -13.07 16.36 1.60
N VAL A 291 -14.02 16.62 0.69
CA VAL A 291 -14.61 17.94 0.47
C VAL A 291 -15.99 18.00 1.10
N PRO A 292 -16.29 19.06 1.88
CA PRO A 292 -17.61 19.27 2.47
C PRO A 292 -18.71 19.27 1.41
N ASN A 293 -19.73 18.43 1.59
CA ASN A 293 -20.92 18.45 0.75
C ASN A 293 -22.08 19.24 1.40
N TRP A 294 -22.81 20.06 0.62
CA TRP A 294 -23.94 20.85 1.13
C TRP A 294 -25.32 20.55 0.53
N ALA A 295 -25.47 19.66 -0.47
CA ALA A 295 -26.74 19.17 -1.06
C ALA A 295 -26.42 18.24 -2.26
N PRO A 296 -27.34 17.47 -2.88
CA PRO A 296 -26.97 16.47 -3.90
C PRO A 296 -26.59 17.14 -5.24
N LEU A 297 -25.35 17.59 -5.36
CA LEU A 297 -24.80 18.30 -6.53
C LEU A 297 -24.18 17.36 -7.59
N GLY A 298 -24.47 16.06 -7.49
CA GLY A 298 -24.39 15.09 -8.58
C GLY A 298 -23.05 14.36 -8.77
N LEU A 299 -21.92 14.86 -8.27
CA LEU A 299 -20.62 14.17 -8.37
C LEU A 299 -20.13 13.74 -6.98
N ALA A 300 -20.03 12.43 -6.75
CA ALA A 300 -19.61 11.88 -5.46
C ALA A 300 -18.08 11.88 -5.28
N GLY A 301 -17.33 11.64 -6.36
CA GLY A 301 -15.88 11.63 -6.34
C GLY A 301 -15.29 11.93 -7.71
N ILE A 302 -13.98 12.18 -7.73
CA ILE A 302 -13.18 12.37 -8.94
C ILE A 302 -11.72 12.00 -8.68
N ALA A 303 -11.07 11.36 -9.65
CA ALA A 303 -9.69 10.93 -9.53
C ALA A 303 -8.92 11.01 -10.87
N TYR A 304 -7.60 10.89 -10.77
CA TYR A 304 -6.76 10.71 -11.95
C TYR A 304 -6.78 9.26 -12.43
N LEU A 305 -6.81 9.09 -13.76
CA LEU A 305 -6.57 7.81 -14.39
C LEU A 305 -5.07 7.48 -14.35
N GLY A 306 -4.67 6.57 -13.46
CA GLY A 306 -3.27 6.17 -13.27
C GLY A 306 -2.45 7.09 -12.36
N GLY A 307 -3.12 7.87 -11.49
CA GLY A 307 -2.48 8.77 -10.54
C GLY A 307 -2.42 8.26 -9.10
N ARG A 308 -2.33 9.20 -8.14
CA ARG A 308 -2.36 8.92 -6.69
C ARG A 308 -3.11 9.98 -5.90
N SER A 309 -4.06 10.63 -6.55
CA SER A 309 -4.86 11.69 -5.94
C SER A 309 -6.31 11.54 -6.35
N SER A 310 -7.18 11.68 -5.37
CA SER A 310 -8.63 11.67 -5.54
C SER A 310 -9.28 12.72 -4.63
N VAL A 311 -10.51 13.07 -4.97
CA VAL A 311 -11.36 13.94 -4.17
C VAL A 311 -12.71 13.26 -4.00
N ILE A 312 -13.22 13.25 -2.77
CA ILE A 312 -14.45 12.57 -2.38
C ILE A 312 -15.33 13.57 -1.65
N ALA A 313 -16.62 13.61 -1.99
CA ALA A 313 -17.64 14.31 -1.24
C ALA A 313 -17.83 13.62 0.11
N ASP A 314 -17.67 14.34 1.22
CA ASP A 314 -17.63 13.75 2.56
C ASP A 314 -18.98 13.24 3.10
N GLY A 315 -20.08 13.61 2.44
CA GLY A 315 -21.41 13.04 2.65
C GLY A 315 -22.11 13.42 3.94
N VAL A 316 -21.61 14.39 4.71
CA VAL A 316 -22.09 14.76 6.08
C VAL A 316 -23.60 15.00 6.17
N THR A 317 -24.26 15.35 5.06
CA THR A 317 -25.67 15.73 5.02
C THR A 317 -26.54 14.88 4.10
N SER A 318 -25.99 13.90 3.38
CA SER A 318 -26.68 13.29 2.21
C SER A 318 -26.32 11.85 1.87
N PHE A 319 -25.24 11.29 2.41
CA PHE A 319 -24.83 9.90 2.15
C PHE A 319 -24.66 9.12 3.45
N ASP A 320 -24.97 7.83 3.41
CA ASP A 320 -24.47 6.94 4.46
C ASP A 320 -22.96 6.73 4.29
N ARG A 321 -22.29 6.27 5.36
CA ARG A 321 -20.84 6.02 5.32
C ARG A 321 -20.44 4.97 4.28
N ARG A 322 -21.36 4.07 3.93
CA ARG A 322 -21.13 3.05 2.90
C ARG A 322 -20.90 3.68 1.54
N THR A 323 -21.69 4.67 1.15
CA THR A 323 -21.54 5.36 -0.14
C THR A 323 -20.19 6.06 -0.24
N VAL A 324 -19.74 6.72 0.83
CA VAL A 324 -18.40 7.33 0.89
C VAL A 324 -17.30 6.27 0.72
N GLY A 325 -17.46 5.09 1.33
CA GLY A 325 -16.57 3.95 1.15
C GLY A 325 -16.56 3.43 -0.29
N ASP A 326 -17.73 3.25 -0.90
CA ASP A 326 -17.87 2.77 -2.28
C ASP A 326 -17.23 3.78 -3.26
N THR A 327 -17.50 5.08 -3.11
CA THR A 327 -16.85 6.15 -3.87
C THR A 327 -15.35 6.15 -3.66
N LEU A 328 -14.85 6.09 -2.43
CA LEU A 328 -13.41 6.08 -2.17
C LEU A 328 -12.72 4.93 -2.92
N VAL A 329 -13.26 3.70 -2.84
CA VAL A 329 -12.64 2.55 -3.49
C VAL A 329 -12.73 2.68 -5.02
N HIS A 330 -13.81 3.27 -5.55
CA HIS A 330 -13.95 3.62 -6.97
C HIS A 330 -12.86 4.62 -7.41
N GLU A 331 -12.68 5.71 -6.68
CA GLU A 331 -11.66 6.74 -6.97
C GLU A 331 -10.22 6.21 -6.84
N VAL A 332 -9.98 5.31 -5.89
CA VAL A 332 -8.69 4.61 -5.78
C VAL A 332 -8.51 3.63 -6.95
N GLY A 333 -9.60 3.03 -7.46
CA GLY A 333 -9.61 2.25 -8.70
C GLY A 333 -9.12 3.05 -9.91
N HIS A 334 -9.61 4.28 -10.09
CA HIS A 334 -9.10 5.18 -11.13
C HIS A 334 -7.61 5.51 -10.96
N ASN A 335 -7.14 5.69 -9.72
CA ASN A 335 -5.71 5.87 -9.46
C ASN A 335 -4.86 4.63 -9.85
N TYR A 336 -5.46 3.44 -9.91
CA TYR A 336 -4.85 2.26 -10.54
C TYR A 336 -5.04 2.22 -12.07
N GLY A 337 -5.48 3.29 -12.72
CA GLY A 337 -5.69 3.32 -14.16
C GLY A 337 -6.93 2.58 -14.65
N LEU A 338 -7.84 2.16 -13.75
CA LEU A 338 -9.10 1.56 -14.17
C LEU A 338 -10.00 2.61 -14.81
N ARG A 339 -10.62 2.26 -15.93
CA ARG A 339 -11.71 3.01 -16.57
C ARG A 339 -13.06 2.53 -16.06
N HIS A 340 -14.12 3.28 -16.35
CA HIS A 340 -15.46 2.88 -15.91
C HIS A 340 -15.93 1.59 -16.59
N ALA A 341 -16.61 0.74 -15.86
CA ALA A 341 -17.26 -0.44 -16.43
C ALA A 341 -18.62 -0.04 -17.07
N PRO A 342 -19.07 -0.74 -18.14
CA PRO A 342 -20.16 -0.30 -19.02
C PRO A 342 -21.56 -0.49 -18.40
N CYS A 343 -21.92 0.25 -17.35
CA CYS A 343 -23.27 0.28 -16.79
C CYS A 343 -23.59 1.63 -16.11
N GLY A 344 -24.78 2.16 -16.38
CA GLY A 344 -25.28 3.42 -15.80
C GLY A 344 -24.79 4.68 -16.52
N ASP A 345 -24.49 4.56 -17.81
CA ASP A 345 -24.02 5.63 -18.70
C ASP A 345 -22.81 6.46 -18.18
N PRO A 346 -21.75 5.82 -17.66
CA PRO A 346 -20.54 6.55 -17.28
C PRO A 346 -19.80 7.10 -18.51
N LEU A 347 -19.03 8.16 -18.29
CA LEU A 347 -18.04 8.63 -19.26
C LEU A 347 -16.82 7.71 -19.27
N ASN A 348 -15.96 7.77 -20.30
CA ASN A 348 -14.67 7.05 -20.31
C ASN A 348 -14.76 5.54 -20.02
N THR A 349 -15.82 4.89 -20.51
CA THR A 349 -16.03 3.45 -20.39
C THR A 349 -14.84 2.65 -20.96
N ASP A 350 -14.44 1.59 -20.27
CA ASP A 350 -13.41 0.66 -20.74
C ASP A 350 -13.94 -0.15 -21.95
N PRO A 351 -13.40 0.06 -23.17
CA PRO A 351 -13.82 -0.70 -24.34
C PRO A 351 -13.44 -2.19 -24.26
N ASN A 352 -12.52 -2.57 -23.38
CA ASN A 352 -12.05 -3.94 -23.23
C ASN A 352 -12.76 -4.70 -22.11
N TYR A 353 -13.66 -4.04 -21.35
CA TYR A 353 -14.37 -4.69 -20.26
C TYR A 353 -15.22 -5.86 -20.81
N PRO A 354 -14.99 -7.10 -20.35
CA PRO A 354 -15.47 -8.29 -21.06
C PRO A 354 -16.93 -8.65 -20.77
N TYR A 355 -17.55 -8.06 -19.74
CA TYR A 355 -18.89 -8.44 -19.30
C TYR A 355 -19.93 -7.37 -19.62
N ALA A 356 -20.96 -7.74 -20.36
CA ALA A 356 -22.04 -6.83 -20.71
C ALA A 356 -22.71 -6.26 -19.46
N ASN A 357 -23.12 -4.98 -19.51
CA ASN A 357 -23.80 -4.29 -18.41
C ASN A 357 -23.00 -4.30 -17.09
N ALA A 358 -21.68 -4.30 -17.17
CA ALA A 358 -20.76 -4.31 -16.04
C ALA A 358 -20.99 -5.43 -15.01
N VAL A 359 -21.61 -6.56 -15.36
CA VAL A 359 -21.75 -7.68 -14.41
C VAL A 359 -20.38 -8.25 -14.02
N LEU A 360 -20.31 -9.00 -12.92
CA LEU A 360 -19.05 -9.44 -12.32
C LEU A 360 -18.39 -10.66 -12.99
N GLY A 361 -19.07 -11.29 -13.95
CA GLY A 361 -18.61 -12.45 -14.69
C GLY A 361 -19.64 -12.92 -15.71
N ALA A 362 -19.26 -13.87 -16.56
CA ALA A 362 -20.16 -14.41 -17.59
C ALA A 362 -19.78 -15.83 -18.01
N GLY A 363 -20.76 -16.55 -18.60
CA GLY A 363 -20.55 -17.87 -19.16
C GLY A 363 -20.12 -18.89 -18.11
N SER A 364 -18.93 -19.46 -18.26
CA SER A 364 -18.33 -20.42 -17.31
C SER A 364 -17.36 -19.77 -16.31
N ARG A 365 -17.11 -18.45 -16.43
CA ARG A 365 -16.13 -17.75 -15.61
C ARG A 365 -16.83 -16.82 -14.61
N TYR A 366 -16.98 -17.34 -13.39
CA TYR A 366 -17.52 -16.61 -12.25
C TYR A 366 -16.55 -16.73 -11.07
N ILE A 367 -15.92 -15.62 -10.71
CA ILE A 367 -15.01 -15.52 -9.58
C ILE A 367 -15.75 -14.80 -8.46
N TRP A 368 -15.84 -15.44 -7.30
CA TRP A 368 -16.59 -14.88 -6.17
C TRP A 368 -15.74 -13.83 -5.46
N GLY A 369 -16.35 -12.69 -5.10
CA GLY A 369 -15.74 -11.77 -4.15
C GLY A 369 -15.74 -12.38 -2.75
N TYR A 370 -14.80 -11.98 -1.89
CA TYR A 370 -14.77 -12.39 -0.49
C TYR A 370 -14.54 -11.18 0.42
N LYS A 371 -15.46 -10.98 1.36
CA LYS A 371 -15.37 -9.97 2.42
C LYS A 371 -14.90 -10.64 3.71
N ALA A 372 -13.63 -10.46 4.02
CA ALA A 372 -12.99 -11.15 5.14
C ALA A 372 -13.51 -10.71 6.52
N ASP A 373 -13.97 -9.47 6.65
CA ASP A 373 -14.51 -8.89 7.87
C ASP A 373 -15.89 -9.45 8.26
N THR A 374 -16.78 -9.62 7.29
CA THR A 374 -18.10 -10.23 7.50
C THR A 374 -18.12 -11.73 7.23
N ARG A 375 -17.03 -12.28 6.68
CA ARG A 375 -16.93 -13.66 6.17
C ARG A 375 -18.01 -13.96 5.13
N GLU A 376 -18.29 -13.02 4.24
CA GLU A 376 -19.31 -13.16 3.21
C GLU A 376 -18.69 -13.37 1.82
N PHE A 377 -19.34 -14.20 1.02
CA PHE A 377 -19.01 -14.38 -0.39
C PHE A 377 -19.97 -13.56 -1.25
N VAL A 378 -19.43 -12.76 -2.17
CA VAL A 378 -20.21 -11.96 -3.12
C VAL A 378 -20.51 -12.82 -4.35
N ASP A 379 -21.79 -13.13 -4.58
CA ASP A 379 -22.25 -13.97 -5.69
C ASP A 379 -22.14 -13.22 -7.03
N PRO A 380 -21.19 -13.57 -7.90
CA PRO A 380 -20.96 -12.87 -9.16
C PRO A 380 -21.99 -13.25 -10.24
N THR A 381 -22.87 -14.23 -9.96
CA THR A 381 -23.91 -14.68 -10.91
C THR A 381 -25.17 -13.82 -10.87
N GLY A 382 -25.31 -12.97 -9.84
CA GLY A 382 -26.42 -12.03 -9.74
C GLY A 382 -26.29 -10.91 -10.78
N THR A 383 -27.31 -10.75 -11.62
CA THR A 383 -27.34 -9.69 -12.66
C THR A 383 -27.62 -8.29 -12.11
N TYR A 384 -27.88 -8.18 -10.81
CA TYR A 384 -28.11 -6.93 -10.08
C TYR A 384 -26.84 -6.38 -9.40
N LEU A 385 -25.76 -7.18 -9.37
CA LEU A 385 -24.46 -6.75 -8.89
C LEU A 385 -23.58 -6.41 -10.08
N HIS A 386 -23.01 -5.22 -10.00
CA HIS A 386 -22.15 -4.69 -11.05
C HIS A 386 -20.76 -4.42 -10.48
N ASP A 387 -19.78 -4.31 -11.38
CA ASP A 387 -18.43 -3.91 -11.05
C ASP A 387 -18.44 -2.56 -10.34
N LEU A 388 -17.61 -2.45 -9.31
CA LEU A 388 -17.45 -1.23 -8.52
C LEU A 388 -17.13 -0.01 -9.39
N MET A 389 -16.45 -0.19 -10.53
CA MET A 389 -16.15 0.88 -11.49
C MET A 389 -17.33 1.27 -12.39
N SER A 390 -18.53 0.75 -12.16
CA SER A 390 -19.75 1.18 -12.87
C SER A 390 -20.59 2.13 -12.01
N TYR A 391 -21.60 2.75 -12.62
CA TYR A 391 -22.60 3.56 -11.89
C TYR A 391 -23.86 2.77 -11.50
N CYS A 392 -23.95 1.53 -11.95
CA CYS A 392 -24.95 0.61 -11.44
C CYS A 392 -24.45 0.07 -10.10
N THR A 393 -25.29 0.04 -9.08
CA THR A 393 -24.97 -0.35 -7.69
C THR A 393 -23.93 -1.48 -7.62
N GLY A 394 -22.67 -1.13 -7.35
CA GLY A 394 -21.53 -2.04 -7.30
C GLY A 394 -20.87 -2.01 -5.92
N ASN A 395 -20.41 -3.15 -5.42
CA ASN A 395 -19.71 -3.24 -4.13
C ASN A 395 -18.44 -4.12 -4.15
N SER A 396 -18.06 -4.62 -5.32
CA SER A 396 -16.90 -5.46 -5.56
C SER A 396 -16.37 -5.22 -6.96
N PHE A 397 -15.07 -5.36 -7.17
CA PHE A 397 -14.52 -5.46 -8.52
C PHE A 397 -14.95 -6.79 -9.16
N SER A 398 -15.08 -6.80 -10.48
CA SER A 398 -15.02 -8.02 -11.30
C SER A 398 -13.60 -8.57 -11.31
N ASP A 399 -13.45 -9.86 -11.63
CA ASP A 399 -12.12 -10.47 -11.72
C ASP A 399 -11.24 -9.82 -12.77
N TYR A 400 -11.84 -9.28 -13.84
CA TYR A 400 -11.15 -8.49 -14.85
C TYR A 400 -10.47 -7.25 -14.23
N ASN A 401 -11.23 -6.36 -13.58
CA ASN A 401 -10.67 -5.15 -12.98
C ASN A 401 -9.72 -5.47 -11.82
N TYR A 402 -10.01 -6.49 -11.03
CA TYR A 402 -9.09 -6.95 -9.97
C TYR A 402 -7.75 -7.42 -10.53
N LYS A 403 -7.76 -8.16 -11.64
CA LYS A 403 -6.55 -8.61 -12.33
C LYS A 403 -5.73 -7.42 -12.86
N LEU A 404 -6.37 -6.41 -13.45
CA LEU A 404 -5.67 -5.21 -13.91
C LEU A 404 -4.94 -4.50 -12.75
N ILE A 405 -5.59 -4.36 -11.59
CA ILE A 405 -4.93 -3.79 -10.40
C ILE A 405 -3.75 -4.67 -9.97
N GLN A 406 -3.92 -5.99 -9.99
CA GLN A 406 -2.87 -6.93 -9.59
C GLN A 406 -1.64 -6.87 -10.50
N GLU A 407 -1.83 -6.72 -11.80
CA GLU A 407 -0.75 -6.59 -12.80
C GLU A 407 0.08 -5.31 -12.60
N ILE A 408 -0.52 -4.22 -12.11
CA ILE A 408 0.19 -2.97 -11.79
C ILE A 408 1.20 -3.17 -10.66
N PHE A 409 0.82 -3.92 -9.63
CA PHE A 409 1.70 -4.16 -8.49
C PHE A 409 2.68 -5.32 -8.71
N ASN A 410 2.35 -6.22 -9.62
CA ASN A 410 3.19 -7.36 -9.99
C ASN A 410 3.42 -7.35 -11.51
N PRO A 411 4.25 -6.45 -12.06
CA PRO A 411 4.45 -6.30 -13.51
C PRO A 411 5.03 -7.56 -14.18
N ALA A 412 5.58 -8.50 -13.41
CA ALA A 412 5.96 -9.82 -13.90
C ALA A 412 4.77 -10.74 -14.26
N ASP A 413 3.54 -10.34 -13.91
CA ASP A 413 2.28 -10.99 -14.33
C ASP A 413 1.71 -10.42 -15.62
N ALA A 414 2.21 -9.26 -16.07
CA ALA A 414 1.98 -8.76 -17.40
C ALA A 414 2.97 -9.42 -18.37
N ASP A 415 2.57 -9.65 -19.63
CA ASP A 415 3.52 -9.84 -20.73
C ASP A 415 4.32 -8.53 -20.92
N ALA A 416 5.37 -8.37 -20.10
CA ALA A 416 6.44 -7.38 -20.06
C ALA A 416 6.08 -5.87 -20.02
N ALA A 417 6.36 -5.20 -18.88
CA ALA A 417 7.06 -3.90 -18.84
C ALA A 417 7.67 -3.63 -17.44
N PRO A 418 8.93 -3.13 -17.34
CA PRO A 418 9.59 -2.87 -16.06
C PRO A 418 9.25 -1.47 -15.50
N PHE A 419 8.76 -1.41 -14.26
CA PHE A 419 8.83 -0.16 -13.48
C PHE A 419 10.28 0.08 -13.06
N ALA A 420 10.87 1.17 -13.55
CA ALA A 420 12.20 1.60 -13.16
C ALA A 420 12.23 1.91 -11.66
N LYS A 421 13.19 1.32 -10.95
CA LYS A 421 13.56 1.69 -9.58
C LYS A 421 14.00 3.16 -9.59
N ALA A 422 13.16 4.06 -9.07
CA ALA A 422 13.60 5.40 -8.75
C ALA A 422 14.58 5.33 -7.58
N ALA A 423 15.80 5.82 -7.78
CA ALA A 423 16.75 6.02 -6.68
C ALA A 423 16.15 7.02 -5.67
N ALA A 424 16.40 6.81 -4.38
CA ALA A 424 15.96 7.72 -3.33
C ALA A 424 16.69 9.07 -3.46
N ALA A 425 16.05 10.04 -4.11
CA ALA A 425 16.54 11.41 -4.18
C ALA A 425 16.37 12.11 -2.81
N GLN A 426 17.36 12.91 -2.42
CA GLN A 426 17.35 13.66 -1.15
C GLN A 426 16.54 14.95 -1.27
N PRO A 427 15.99 15.48 -0.17
CA PRO A 427 15.34 16.79 -0.16
C PRO A 427 16.32 17.89 -0.61
N GLN A 428 15.90 18.73 -1.55
CA GLN A 428 16.69 19.86 -2.05
C GLN A 428 15.79 21.01 -2.48
N ASP A 429 16.40 22.15 -2.79
CA ASP A 429 15.67 23.29 -3.33
C ASP A 429 15.06 22.95 -4.70
N SER A 430 13.75 23.00 -4.77
CA SER A 430 12.94 22.46 -5.86
C SER A 430 11.91 23.46 -6.33
N LEU A 431 11.45 23.26 -7.56
CA LEU A 431 10.46 24.06 -8.25
C LEU A 431 9.28 23.16 -8.64
N LEU A 432 8.10 23.44 -8.09
CA LEU A 432 6.84 22.80 -8.47
C LEU A 432 6.26 23.49 -9.70
N ILE A 433 6.03 22.70 -10.74
CA ILE A 433 5.40 23.10 -12.00
C ILE A 433 4.12 22.31 -12.14
N SER A 434 3.01 23.03 -12.25
CA SER A 434 1.67 22.45 -12.23
C SER A 434 0.71 23.24 -13.11
N GLY A 435 -0.28 22.57 -13.66
CA GLY A 435 -1.24 23.21 -14.54
C GLY A 435 -2.24 22.22 -15.10
N ARG A 436 -2.99 22.69 -16.10
CA ARG A 436 -4.01 21.87 -16.76
C ARG A 436 -4.20 22.23 -18.22
N LEU A 437 -4.63 21.24 -18.99
CA LEU A 437 -5.26 21.38 -20.30
C LEU A 437 -6.75 21.19 -20.11
N GLU A 438 -7.55 22.17 -20.50
CA GLU A 438 -9.02 22.07 -20.49
C GLU A 438 -9.56 22.72 -21.78
N SER A 439 -10.43 22.01 -22.49
CA SER A 439 -11.02 22.48 -23.76
C SER A 439 -9.97 22.99 -24.78
N GLY A 440 -8.82 22.32 -24.87
CA GLY A 440 -7.73 22.70 -25.78
C GLY A 440 -6.84 23.84 -25.29
N VAL A 441 -7.15 24.46 -24.16
CA VAL A 441 -6.40 25.57 -23.59
C VAL A 441 -5.49 25.09 -22.47
N TRP A 442 -4.19 25.34 -22.61
CA TRP A 442 -3.21 25.08 -21.55
C TRP A 442 -3.14 26.25 -20.58
N SER A 443 -3.06 25.93 -19.29
CA SER A 443 -2.84 26.89 -18.21
C SER A 443 -1.74 26.40 -17.29
N LEU A 444 -0.85 27.33 -16.90
CA LEU A 444 0.21 27.12 -15.93
C LEU A 444 -0.14 27.88 -14.65
N LYS A 445 -0.18 27.18 -13.51
CA LYS A 445 -0.32 27.81 -12.20
C LYS A 445 0.94 28.63 -11.87
N PRO A 446 0.87 29.58 -10.92
CA PRO A 446 2.08 30.20 -10.35
C PRO A 446 3.12 29.14 -9.96
N LEU A 447 4.36 29.36 -10.36
CA LEU A 447 5.46 28.46 -10.02
C LEU A 447 5.84 28.64 -8.56
N LYS A 448 6.18 27.53 -7.90
CA LYS A 448 6.39 27.49 -6.45
C LYS A 448 7.75 26.88 -6.13
N ARG A 449 8.58 27.64 -5.42
CA ARG A 449 9.83 27.13 -4.86
C ARG A 449 9.58 26.51 -3.49
N PHE A 450 10.15 25.34 -3.22
CA PHE A 450 10.05 24.65 -1.93
C PHE A 450 11.26 23.75 -1.71
N VAL A 451 11.50 23.31 -0.47
CA VAL A 451 12.49 22.25 -0.20
C VAL A 451 11.78 20.90 -0.19
N GLY A 452 12.18 20.01 -1.07
CA GLY A 452 11.58 18.68 -1.20
C GLY A 452 12.31 17.80 -2.18
N VAL A 453 11.81 16.59 -2.38
CA VAL A 453 12.38 15.64 -3.33
C VAL A 453 11.80 15.95 -4.72
N PRO A 454 12.63 16.21 -5.76
CA PRO A 454 12.13 16.32 -7.12
C PRO A 454 11.50 14.98 -7.52
N ILE A 455 10.22 15.00 -7.87
CA ILE A 455 9.53 13.83 -8.37
C ILE A 455 9.90 13.71 -9.84
N GLY A 456 10.62 12.63 -10.16
CA GLY A 456 11.06 12.30 -11.50
C GLY A 456 9.94 12.52 -12.50
N THR A 457 10.25 13.23 -13.57
CA THR A 457 9.26 13.89 -14.40
C THR A 457 8.42 12.89 -15.22
N GLY A 458 8.81 11.61 -15.27
CA GLY A 458 8.12 10.55 -16.01
C GLY A 458 8.71 10.37 -17.42
N THR A 459 8.14 9.45 -18.20
CA THR A 459 8.47 9.25 -19.63
C THR A 459 7.38 9.84 -20.54
N GLY A 460 6.64 10.82 -20.05
CA GLY A 460 5.44 11.34 -20.70
C GLY A 460 5.72 12.07 -22.02
N ALA A 461 4.68 12.20 -22.84
CA ALA A 461 4.75 12.77 -24.18
C ALA A 461 4.99 14.30 -24.21
N TYR A 462 5.00 14.95 -23.05
CA TYR A 462 5.17 16.40 -22.91
C TYR A 462 6.55 16.75 -22.40
N THR A 463 7.01 17.98 -22.62
CA THR A 463 8.28 18.47 -22.09
C THR A 463 8.09 19.86 -21.53
N ALA A 464 8.59 20.09 -20.32
CA ALA A 464 8.73 21.42 -19.75
C ALA A 464 10.12 21.94 -20.07
N ARG A 465 10.21 23.01 -20.88
CA ARG A 465 11.45 23.72 -21.19
C ARG A 465 11.53 24.97 -20.32
N ILE A 466 12.56 25.03 -19.48
CA ILE A 466 12.81 26.09 -18.53
C ILE A 466 14.00 26.89 -19.02
N THR A 467 13.82 28.20 -19.18
CA THR A 467 14.88 29.15 -19.51
C THR A 467 15.13 30.05 -18.31
N THR A 468 16.36 30.06 -17.81
CA THR A 468 16.79 30.93 -16.70
C THR A 468 17.17 32.32 -17.19
N THR A 469 17.20 33.31 -16.31
CA THR A 469 17.68 34.67 -16.62
C THR A 469 19.18 34.70 -16.95
N ALA A 470 19.95 33.71 -16.46
CA ALA A 470 21.34 33.48 -16.82
C ALA A 470 21.53 32.83 -18.21
N GLY A 471 20.45 32.48 -18.90
CA GLY A 471 20.48 31.92 -20.26
C GLY A 471 20.55 30.40 -20.32
N ALA A 472 20.62 29.68 -19.20
CA ALA A 472 20.56 28.23 -19.19
C ALA A 472 19.17 27.74 -19.62
N VAL A 473 19.13 26.72 -20.47
CA VAL A 473 17.90 26.06 -20.94
C VAL A 473 17.91 24.60 -20.49
N ILE A 474 16.89 24.19 -19.75
CA ILE A 474 16.78 22.85 -19.18
C ILE A 474 15.43 22.26 -19.56
N THR A 475 15.40 20.98 -19.91
CA THR A 475 14.19 20.29 -20.36
C THR A 475 13.88 19.09 -19.48
N TYR A 476 12.62 18.96 -19.10
CA TYR A 476 12.12 17.88 -18.27
C TYR A 476 10.92 17.20 -18.95
N PRO A 477 10.98 15.90 -19.31
CA PRO A 477 9.85 15.19 -19.90
C PRO A 477 8.79 14.93 -18.85
N PHE A 478 7.52 15.26 -19.08
CA PHE A 478 6.47 15.04 -18.08
C PHE A 478 5.20 14.37 -18.58
N GLU A 479 4.51 13.73 -17.64
CA GLU A 479 3.20 13.12 -17.84
C GLU A 479 2.07 14.05 -17.40
N ALA A 480 1.04 14.14 -18.22
CA ALA A 480 -0.21 14.83 -17.90
C ALA A 480 -1.31 13.77 -17.80
N LEU A 481 -1.99 13.74 -16.67
CA LEU A 481 -2.96 12.69 -16.31
C LEU A 481 -4.36 13.14 -16.67
N GLU A 482 -5.11 12.24 -17.29
CA GLU A 482 -6.53 12.41 -17.56
C GLU A 482 -7.37 12.23 -16.29
N LEU A 483 -8.48 12.93 -16.24
CA LEU A 483 -9.48 12.81 -15.18
C LEU A 483 -10.59 11.87 -15.64
N ASP A 484 -11.01 10.98 -14.76
CA ASP A 484 -12.09 10.01 -14.96
C ASP A 484 -13.43 10.60 -15.46
N HIS A 485 -13.84 11.76 -14.96
CA HIS A 485 -15.13 12.42 -15.28
C HIS A 485 -15.00 13.67 -16.17
N ALA A 486 -13.82 13.92 -16.74
CA ALA A 486 -13.56 15.09 -17.57
C ALA A 486 -12.65 14.74 -18.75
N ALA A 487 -13.18 13.92 -19.68
CA ALA A 487 -12.46 13.48 -20.88
C ALA A 487 -11.80 14.65 -21.63
N GLY A 488 -10.54 14.50 -22.00
CA GLY A 488 -9.76 15.55 -22.66
C GLY A 488 -9.30 16.70 -21.74
N THR A 489 -9.63 16.65 -20.44
CA THR A 489 -8.99 17.48 -19.41
C THR A 489 -7.80 16.73 -18.86
N LEU A 490 -6.63 17.37 -18.88
CA LEU A 490 -5.41 16.81 -18.32
C LEU A 490 -4.88 17.72 -17.22
N HIS A 491 -4.44 17.15 -16.10
CA HIS A 491 -3.65 17.86 -15.11
C HIS A 491 -2.20 17.37 -15.12
N PHE A 492 -1.28 18.25 -14.74
CA PHE A 492 0.08 17.86 -14.45
C PHE A 492 0.56 18.57 -13.19
N SER A 493 1.37 17.88 -12.42
CA SER A 493 2.01 18.40 -11.21
C SER A 493 3.29 17.61 -10.97
N PHE A 494 4.44 18.27 -11.09
CA PHE A 494 5.74 17.65 -10.90
C PHE A 494 6.74 18.65 -10.33
N SER A 495 7.81 18.17 -9.73
CA SER A 495 8.85 19.00 -9.15
C SER A 495 10.22 18.71 -9.76
N VAL A 496 10.99 19.77 -10.01
CA VAL A 496 12.35 19.70 -10.58
C VAL A 496 13.33 20.42 -9.66
N PRO A 497 14.65 20.13 -9.73
CA PRO A 497 15.65 20.95 -9.06
C PRO A 497 15.50 22.43 -9.47
N HIS A 498 15.56 23.35 -8.50
CA HIS A 498 15.42 24.78 -8.77
C HIS A 498 16.64 25.31 -9.57
N PRO A 499 16.47 25.77 -10.82
CA PRO A 499 17.61 26.07 -11.70
C PRO A 499 18.16 27.49 -11.57
N GLY A 500 17.62 28.29 -10.66
CA GLY A 500 17.90 29.73 -10.54
C GLY A 500 16.70 30.57 -11.00
N ASP A 501 16.89 31.88 -11.12
CA ASP A 501 15.83 32.80 -11.55
C ASP A 501 15.36 32.47 -12.96
N LEU A 502 14.05 32.43 -13.14
CA LEU A 502 13.38 32.00 -14.36
C LEU A 502 13.06 33.19 -15.25
N ALA A 503 13.42 33.08 -16.52
CA ALA A 503 12.97 33.99 -17.57
C ALA A 503 11.70 33.46 -18.25
N ARG A 504 11.60 32.14 -18.44
CA ARG A 504 10.49 31.51 -19.18
C ARG A 504 10.32 30.04 -18.82
N VAL A 505 9.07 29.58 -18.80
CA VAL A 505 8.71 28.16 -18.78
C VAL A 505 7.75 27.88 -19.92
N GLU A 506 8.04 26.85 -20.69
CA GLU A 506 7.30 26.45 -21.87
C GLU A 506 6.88 24.99 -21.76
N ILE A 507 5.66 24.70 -22.18
CA ILE A 507 5.14 23.34 -22.30
C ILE A 507 5.13 22.97 -23.77
N LEU A 508 5.74 21.84 -24.10
CA LEU A 508 5.86 21.35 -25.45
C LEU A 508 5.35 19.92 -25.60
N ARG A 509 4.96 19.55 -26.81
CA ARG A 509 4.72 18.15 -27.24
C ARG A 509 5.38 17.95 -28.59
N ASN A 510 6.25 16.96 -28.72
CA ASN A 510 7.02 16.70 -29.95
C ASN A 510 7.73 17.96 -30.50
N GLY A 511 8.22 18.82 -29.61
CA GLY A 511 8.87 20.10 -29.96
C GLY A 511 7.92 21.26 -30.31
N GLN A 512 6.61 21.03 -30.44
CA GLN A 512 5.63 22.09 -30.66
C GLN A 512 5.28 22.79 -29.33
N LEU A 513 5.34 24.12 -29.31
CA LEU A 513 4.95 24.94 -28.16
C LEU A 513 3.43 24.89 -27.96
N LEU A 514 3.00 24.54 -26.75
CA LEU A 514 1.60 24.46 -26.35
C LEU A 514 1.21 25.57 -25.36
N ALA A 515 2.10 25.88 -24.42
CA ALA A 515 1.90 26.92 -23.43
C ALA A 515 3.23 27.60 -23.12
N SER A 516 3.19 28.87 -22.75
CA SER A 516 4.37 29.60 -22.30
C SER A 516 3.98 30.57 -21.19
N ARG A 517 4.83 30.67 -20.19
CA ARG A 517 4.78 31.71 -19.17
C ARG A 517 6.15 32.37 -19.11
N ALA A 518 6.18 33.68 -19.28
CA ALA A 518 7.39 34.49 -19.15
C ALA A 518 7.35 35.26 -17.83
N ALA A 519 8.52 35.51 -17.26
CA ALA A 519 8.64 36.49 -16.19
C ALA A 519 8.19 37.86 -16.73
N ALA A 520 7.43 38.61 -15.93
CA ALA A 520 7.08 39.96 -16.30
C ALA A 520 8.38 40.77 -16.48
N SER A 521 8.48 41.54 -17.57
CA SER A 521 9.63 42.42 -17.86
C SER A 521 9.89 43.49 -16.77
N ALA A 522 9.09 43.52 -15.70
CA ALA A 522 9.13 44.51 -14.62
C ALA A 522 10.39 44.48 -13.73
N LEU A 523 11.36 43.60 -14.02
CA LEU A 523 12.72 43.69 -13.43
C LEU A 523 13.73 44.41 -14.34
N LYS A 524 13.32 44.93 -15.51
CA LYS A 524 14.22 45.64 -16.44
C LYS A 524 14.65 47.06 -16.01
N ASN A 525 14.34 47.50 -14.79
CA ASN A 525 14.98 48.67 -14.16
C ASN A 525 15.73 48.31 -12.86
N LYS A 526 16.42 47.16 -12.81
CA LYS A 526 17.47 46.87 -11.81
C LYS A 526 18.87 46.76 -12.40
N SER A 527 19.13 47.51 -13.47
CA SER A 527 20.48 47.92 -13.85
C SER A 527 20.64 49.39 -13.47
N SER A 528 21.63 49.67 -12.62
CA SER A 528 22.15 51.01 -12.26
C SER A 528 21.23 51.99 -11.50
N SER A 529 20.95 51.69 -10.24
CA SER A 529 20.99 52.74 -9.21
C SER A 529 21.55 52.16 -7.92
N THR A 530 22.35 52.98 -7.25
CA THR A 530 23.02 52.76 -5.97
C THR A 530 22.20 51.95 -4.97
N GLN A 531 22.91 51.13 -4.18
CA GLN A 531 22.46 50.50 -2.94
C GLN A 531 21.64 51.48 -2.08
N ALA A 532 20.34 51.53 -2.31
CA ALA A 532 19.38 51.78 -1.26
C ALA A 532 18.90 50.38 -0.87
N GLU A 533 19.13 50.00 0.39
CA GLU A 533 18.55 48.81 0.99
C GLU A 533 17.04 48.81 0.70
N GLN A 534 16.63 48.07 -0.33
CA GLN A 534 15.23 47.70 -0.45
C GLN A 534 14.99 46.77 0.72
N SER A 535 14.16 47.23 1.66
CA SER A 535 13.76 46.42 2.81
C SER A 535 13.35 45.04 2.32
N PRO A 536 13.81 43.96 2.99
CA PRO A 536 13.40 42.63 2.59
C PRO A 536 11.87 42.55 2.62
N PRO A 537 11.26 41.92 1.62
CA PRO A 537 9.81 41.75 1.55
C PRO A 537 9.29 41.12 2.84
N THR A 538 8.22 41.67 3.37
CA THR A 538 7.72 41.34 4.71
C THR A 538 6.48 40.47 4.65
N VAL A 539 6.43 39.46 5.53
CA VAL A 539 5.21 38.73 5.89
C VAL A 539 4.98 38.93 7.37
N THR A 540 3.80 39.40 7.73
CA THR A 540 3.32 39.41 9.11
C THR A 540 2.46 38.18 9.31
N ALA A 541 2.81 37.35 10.28
CA ALA A 541 2.10 36.14 10.64
C ALA A 541 1.83 36.12 12.14
N VAL A 542 0.56 36.01 12.54
CA VAL A 542 0.15 36.01 13.95
C VAL A 542 -0.79 34.85 14.22
N GLU A 543 -0.44 33.99 15.17
CA GLU A 543 -1.36 32.96 15.67
C GLU A 543 -2.38 33.58 16.61
N ARG A 544 -3.66 33.40 16.31
CA ARG A 544 -4.77 33.86 17.14
C ARG A 544 -5.99 32.97 16.93
N ASP A 545 -6.59 32.50 18.03
CA ASP A 545 -7.82 31.69 18.04
C ASP A 545 -7.74 30.43 17.15
N GLY A 546 -6.58 29.76 17.15
CA GLY A 546 -6.35 28.57 16.33
C GLY A 546 -6.21 28.84 14.83
N GLN A 547 -5.99 30.10 14.43
CA GLN A 547 -5.72 30.51 13.06
C GLN A 547 -4.39 31.27 12.94
N LEU A 548 -3.72 31.11 11.81
CA LEU A 548 -2.61 31.95 11.38
C LEU A 548 -3.18 33.12 10.55
N GLN A 549 -3.11 34.33 11.09
CA GLN A 549 -3.50 35.56 10.41
C GLN A 549 -2.30 36.11 9.64
N LEU A 550 -2.50 36.38 8.35
CA LEU A 550 -1.42 36.71 7.41
C LEU A 550 -1.66 38.06 6.75
N GLN A 551 -0.58 38.81 6.58
CA GLN A 551 -0.49 39.99 5.73
C GLN A 551 0.86 39.97 5.00
N TRP A 552 0.86 40.25 3.69
CA TRP A 552 2.08 40.31 2.89
C TRP A 552 2.05 41.41 1.81
N GLU A 553 3.21 41.66 1.21
CA GLU A 553 3.38 42.61 0.12
C GLU A 553 2.77 42.08 -1.20
N ASN A 554 1.50 42.40 -1.44
CA ASN A 554 0.76 41.92 -2.61
C ASN A 554 1.14 42.57 -3.93
N GLN A 555 1.75 43.78 -3.90
CA GLN A 555 2.02 44.54 -5.11
C GLN A 555 3.12 43.89 -5.96
N SER A 556 4.19 43.44 -5.33
CA SER A 556 5.29 42.71 -5.98
C SER A 556 5.10 41.20 -5.95
N TYR A 557 4.36 40.68 -4.96
CA TYR A 557 4.12 39.26 -4.77
C TYR A 557 2.63 38.96 -4.65
N PRO A 558 1.89 38.89 -5.78
CA PRO A 558 0.45 38.63 -5.79
C PRO A 558 0.05 37.25 -5.23
N TYR A 559 1.00 36.34 -5.05
CA TYR A 559 0.74 34.98 -4.57
C TYR A 559 1.57 34.65 -3.31
N LEU A 560 0.93 34.04 -2.32
CA LEU A 560 1.57 33.50 -1.11
C LEU A 560 1.24 32.01 -0.95
N THR A 561 2.27 31.16 -0.87
CA THR A 561 2.15 29.77 -0.42
C THR A 561 2.67 29.67 1.01
N VAL A 562 1.98 28.91 1.85
CA VAL A 562 2.32 28.74 3.27
C VAL A 562 2.47 27.28 3.61
N ALA A 563 3.56 26.91 4.28
CA ALA A 563 3.77 25.59 4.85
C ALA A 563 4.29 25.67 6.28
N HIS A 564 4.04 24.63 7.06
CA HIS A 564 4.69 24.39 8.34
C HIS A 564 5.81 23.38 8.16
N ILE A 565 7.00 23.69 8.67
CA ILE A 565 8.19 22.86 8.63
C ILE A 565 8.46 22.34 10.04
N GLY A 566 8.07 21.09 10.29
CA GLY A 566 8.37 20.35 11.51
C GLY A 566 9.19 19.09 11.18
N ALA A 567 8.85 17.96 11.80
CA ALA A 567 9.40 16.66 11.41
C ALA A 567 9.05 16.28 9.96
N GLN A 568 7.93 16.80 9.44
CA GLN A 568 7.53 16.73 8.05
C GLN A 568 7.09 18.11 7.57
N ARG A 569 7.22 18.35 6.26
CA ARG A 569 6.68 19.55 5.61
C ARG A 569 5.17 19.40 5.43
N THR A 570 4.40 20.35 5.94
CA THR A 570 2.93 20.36 5.87
C THR A 570 2.45 21.64 5.20
N THR A 571 2.09 21.57 3.91
CA THR A 571 1.59 22.73 3.16
C THR A 571 0.17 23.12 3.58
N LEU A 572 -0.04 24.35 4.05
CA LEU A 572 -1.35 24.79 4.53
C LEU A 572 -2.24 25.34 3.42
N SER A 573 -1.63 26.01 2.44
CA SER A 573 -2.34 26.64 1.34
C SER A 573 -1.39 26.96 0.18
N PHE A 574 -1.94 27.04 -1.03
CA PHE A 574 -1.23 27.44 -2.24
C PHE A 574 -1.76 28.75 -2.82
N ASP A 575 -0.88 29.61 -3.32
CA ASP A 575 -1.24 30.76 -4.15
C ASP A 575 -2.34 31.67 -3.56
N MET A 576 -2.31 31.90 -2.25
CA MET A 576 -3.18 32.89 -1.60
C MET A 576 -2.99 34.26 -2.25
N GLN A 577 -4.06 35.01 -2.44
CA GLN A 577 -4.08 36.30 -3.15
C GLN A 577 -4.73 37.38 -2.29
N GLY A 578 -4.48 38.65 -2.63
CA GLY A 578 -5.16 39.80 -2.01
C GLY A 578 -4.42 40.41 -0.83
N GLY A 579 -3.18 39.98 -0.56
CA GLY A 579 -2.31 40.55 0.46
C GLY A 579 -2.63 40.20 1.90
N SER A 580 -3.75 39.55 2.17
CA SER A 580 -4.13 39.10 3.51
C SER A 580 -4.91 37.80 3.48
N GLY A 581 -4.93 37.08 4.60
CA GLY A 581 -5.72 35.86 4.73
C GLY A 581 -5.63 35.22 6.10
N LYS A 582 -6.41 34.16 6.31
CA LYS A 582 -6.39 33.35 7.53
C LYS A 582 -6.30 31.89 7.17
N LEU A 583 -5.48 31.14 7.89
CA LEU A 583 -5.34 29.69 7.73
C LEU A 583 -5.59 28.99 9.06
N SER A 584 -6.28 27.86 9.02
CA SER A 584 -6.35 26.98 10.19
C SER A 584 -4.97 26.41 10.49
N ILE A 585 -4.57 26.43 11.76
CA ILE A 585 -3.36 25.77 12.27
C ILE A 585 -3.68 24.55 13.13
N ALA A 586 -4.96 24.13 13.13
CA ALA A 586 -5.41 22.97 13.85
C ALA A 586 -4.67 21.70 13.36
N GLY A 587 -4.16 20.92 14.31
CA GLY A 587 -3.44 19.67 14.03
C GLY A 587 -1.96 19.83 13.63
N LEU A 588 -1.44 21.05 13.53
CA LEU A 588 0.00 21.25 13.39
C LEU A 588 0.75 20.96 14.70
N PRO A 589 1.89 20.27 14.65
CA PRO A 589 2.70 20.02 15.85
C PRO A 589 3.26 21.33 16.42
N ALA A 590 3.50 21.36 17.74
CA ALA A 590 4.12 22.50 18.40
C ALA A 590 5.55 22.75 17.88
N GLY A 591 5.96 24.02 17.84
CA GLY A 591 7.27 24.44 17.34
C GLY A 591 7.41 24.31 15.81
N GLY A 592 8.67 24.26 15.34
CA GLY A 592 9.00 24.31 13.91
C GLY A 592 9.01 25.74 13.37
N SER A 593 8.86 25.86 12.05
CA SER A 593 8.84 27.16 11.38
C SER A 593 7.73 27.24 10.33
N TYR A 594 7.16 28.41 10.14
CA TYR A 594 6.39 28.74 8.96
C TYR A 594 7.31 29.07 7.79
N GLU A 595 7.07 28.42 6.66
CA GLU A 595 7.65 28.71 5.36
C GLU A 595 6.64 29.53 4.56
N PHE A 596 6.99 30.76 4.24
CA PHE A 596 6.25 31.66 3.37
C PHE A 596 6.96 31.77 2.03
N VAL A 597 6.25 31.41 0.95
CA VAL A 597 6.75 31.51 -0.42
C VAL A 597 5.97 32.60 -1.13
N LEU A 598 6.59 33.77 -1.28
CA LEU A 598 6.04 34.92 -1.99
C LEU A 598 6.42 34.81 -3.46
N SER A 599 5.44 34.84 -4.36
CA SER A 599 5.65 34.58 -5.79
C SER A 599 5.08 35.71 -6.66
N ASP A 600 5.84 36.09 -7.69
CA ASP A 600 5.37 36.95 -8.79
C ASP A 600 4.62 36.15 -9.89
N GLY A 601 4.50 34.84 -9.69
CA GLY A 601 3.92 33.89 -10.62
C GLY A 601 4.92 33.09 -11.44
N MET A 602 6.19 33.53 -11.49
CA MET A 602 7.31 32.85 -12.16
C MET A 602 8.46 32.59 -11.19
N ASN A 603 8.88 33.63 -10.48
CA ASN A 603 9.93 33.60 -9.48
C ASN A 603 9.33 33.74 -8.09
N SER A 604 10.02 33.16 -7.12
CA SER A 604 9.57 33.24 -5.73
C SER A 604 10.74 33.35 -4.77
N ILE A 605 10.45 34.01 -3.66
CA ILE A 605 11.33 34.11 -2.52
C ILE A 605 10.75 33.32 -1.37
N ARG A 606 11.62 32.81 -0.50
CA ARG A 606 11.24 31.97 0.61
C ARG A 606 11.68 32.61 1.91
N ILE A 607 10.74 32.77 2.84
CA ILE A 607 10.95 33.34 4.16
C ILE A 607 10.60 32.25 5.18
N LEU A 608 11.52 31.95 6.09
CA LEU A 608 11.27 31.08 7.23
C LEU A 608 11.10 31.94 8.48
N GLN A 609 10.00 31.76 9.20
CA GLN A 609 9.75 32.38 10.49
C GLN A 609 9.49 31.29 11.53
N PRO A 610 10.14 31.31 12.71
CA PRO A 610 9.81 30.39 13.78
C PRO A 610 8.32 30.44 14.13
N ARG A 611 7.75 29.28 14.44
CA ARG A 611 6.38 29.17 14.96
C ARG A 611 6.34 29.50 16.46
#